data_AF-A0A7J6WN57-F1
#
_entry.id   AF-A0A7J6WN57-F1
#
_cell.length_a   1.000
_cell.length_b   1.000
_cell.length_c   1.000
_cell.angle_alpha   90.00
_cell.angle_beta   90.00
_cell.angle_gamma   90.00
#
_symmetry.space_group_name_H-M   'P 1'
#
loop_
_entity.id
_entity.type
_entity.pdbx_description
1 polymer ?
#
loop_
_entity_poly.entity_id
_entity_poly.type
_entity_poly.pdbx_seq_one_letter_code
_entity_poly.pdbx_strand_id
1 'polypeptide(L)'
;MFQFVLGRRNPIGDGNCGFRALCLSLGKSEDEWPWMRNELLKELNEFDSEYHKLFGKNVFKFMRERLQHDKGGAPVDKWMSMPTT
;
A
#
# COMPACT_ATOMS: atom_id res chain seq x y z
N MET A 1 -0.14 -14.73 27.83
CA MET A 1 -1.29 -13.82 27.61
C MET A 1 -0.78 -12.69 26.72
N PHE A 2 -1.21 -12.61 25.46
CA PHE A 2 -0.77 -11.52 24.57
C PHE A 2 -1.47 -10.23 25.01
N GLN A 3 -0.69 -9.22 25.39
CA GLN A 3 -1.22 -7.95 25.82
C GLN A 3 -1.66 -7.15 24.59
N PHE A 4 -2.96 -7.04 24.39
CA PHE A 4 -3.51 -6.16 23.36
C PHE A 4 -3.38 -4.70 23.83
N VAL A 5 -2.73 -3.87 23.01
CA VAL A 5 -2.82 -2.42 23.16
C VAL A 5 -4.16 -1.99 22.56
N LEU A 6 -5.07 -1.46 23.39
CA LEU A 6 -6.35 -0.94 22.92
C LEU A 6 -6.12 0.09 21.80
N GLY A 7 -6.86 -0.03 20.71
CA GLY A 7 -6.76 0.85 19.54
C GLY A 7 -5.69 0.46 18.52
N ARG A 8 -4.82 -0.54 18.77
CA ARG A 8 -3.95 -1.10 17.72
C ARG A 8 -4.68 -2.16 16.92
N ARG A 9 -4.57 -2.07 15.60
CA ARG A 9 -5.03 -3.09 14.66
C ARG A 9 -3.83 -3.88 14.15
N ASN A 10 -3.99 -5.19 14.02
CA ASN A 10 -2.97 -6.11 13.54
C ASN A 10 -3.45 -6.76 12.23
N PRO A 11 -3.15 -6.16 11.06
CA PRO A 11 -3.62 -6.69 9.79
C PRO A 11 -2.95 -8.02 9.44
N ILE A 12 -3.60 -8.79 8.57
CA ILE A 12 -3.07 -10.08 8.09
C ILE A 12 -1.72 -9.88 7.38
N GLY A 13 -0.73 -10.69 7.76
CA GLY A 13 0.63 -10.69 7.21
C GLY A 13 0.79 -11.51 5.93
N ASP A 14 0.00 -11.24 4.89
CA ASP A 14 0.03 -11.95 3.59
C ASP A 14 0.79 -11.19 2.49
N GLY A 15 1.62 -10.21 2.86
CA GLY A 15 2.28 -9.29 1.94
C GLY A 15 1.42 -8.09 1.52
N ASN A 16 0.12 -8.07 1.84
CA ASN A 16 -0.75 -6.90 1.66
C ASN A 16 -0.90 -6.06 2.94
N CYS A 17 -0.23 -6.42 4.04
CA CYS A 17 -0.43 -5.82 5.37
C CYS A 17 -0.34 -4.29 5.40
N GLY A 18 0.56 -3.68 4.63
CA GLY A 18 0.64 -2.22 4.52
C GLY A 18 -0.62 -1.57 3.91
N PHE A 19 -1.18 -2.18 2.85
CA PHE A 19 -2.43 -1.71 2.23
C PHE A 19 -3.64 -2.02 3.11
N ARG A 20 -3.66 -3.18 3.77
CA ARG A 20 -4.66 -3.54 4.78
C ARG A 20 -4.66 -2.53 5.94
N ALA A 21 -3.48 -2.12 6.41
CA ALA A 21 -3.33 -1.09 7.43
C ALA A 21 -3.88 0.26 6.97
N LEU A 22 -3.64 0.65 5.70
CA LEU A 22 -4.24 1.86 5.13
C LEU A 22 -5.77 1.79 5.09
N CYS A 23 -6.37 0.69 4.62
CA CYS A 23 -7.82 0.51 4.67
C CYS A 23 -8.36 0.71 6.09
N LEU A 24 -7.75 0.03 7.06
CA LEU A 24 -8.15 0.14 8.46
C LEU A 24 -8.03 1.59 8.97
N SER A 25 -6.98 2.32 8.60
CA SER A 25 -6.81 3.74 8.99
C SER A 25 -7.92 4.65 8.46
N LEU A 26 -8.54 4.29 7.34
CA LEU A 26 -9.69 4.98 6.74
C LEU A 26 -11.05 4.46 7.25
N GLY A 27 -11.07 3.60 8.27
CA GLY A 27 -12.30 2.99 8.78
C GLY A 27 -12.90 1.91 7.87
N LYS A 28 -12.14 1.45 6.87
CA LYS A 28 -12.53 0.38 5.94
C LYS A 28 -12.17 -1.01 6.48
N SER A 29 -12.75 -2.04 5.87
CA SER A 29 -12.33 -3.42 6.11
C SER A 29 -10.92 -3.64 5.60
N GLU A 30 -10.12 -4.45 6.30
CA GLU A 30 -8.80 -4.81 5.80
C GLU A 30 -8.87 -5.59 4.47
N ASP A 31 -9.99 -6.26 4.17
CA ASP A 31 -10.18 -7.00 2.92
C ASP A 31 -10.42 -6.08 1.70
N GLU A 32 -10.60 -4.78 1.93
CA GLU A 32 -10.66 -3.76 0.87
C GLU A 32 -9.26 -3.36 0.35
N TRP A 33 -8.20 -4.10 0.71
CA TRP A 33 -6.84 -3.81 0.22
C TRP A 33 -6.70 -3.76 -1.32
N PRO A 34 -7.46 -4.53 -2.16
CA PRO A 34 -7.36 -4.37 -3.61
C PRO A 34 -7.92 -3.02 -4.06
N TRP A 35 -8.98 -2.55 -3.40
CA TRP A 35 -9.54 -1.23 -3.64
C TRP A 35 -8.51 -0.14 -3.28
N MET A 36 -7.82 -0.26 -2.15
CA MET A 36 -6.76 0.69 -1.75
C MET A 36 -5.64 0.79 -2.80
N ARG A 37 -5.18 -0.34 -3.33
CA ARG A 37 -4.17 -0.34 -4.40
C ARG A 37 -4.66 0.37 -5.66
N ASN A 38 -5.92 0.18 -6.04
CA ASN A 38 -6.52 0.86 -7.18
C ASN A 38 -6.65 2.37 -6.97
N GLU A 39 -7.03 2.82 -5.78
CA GLU A 39 -7.09 4.25 -5.47
C GLU A 39 -5.70 4.90 -5.50
N LEU A 40 -4.69 4.25 -4.90
CA LEU A 40 -3.31 4.73 -4.98
C LEU A 40 -2.79 4.78 -6.42
N LEU A 41 -3.19 3.82 -7.26
CA LEU A 41 -2.81 3.81 -8.68
C LEU A 41 -3.49 4.96 -9.44
N LYS A 42 -4.75 5.28 -9.12
CA LYS A 42 -5.45 6.45 -9.69
C LYS A 42 -4.75 7.74 -9.29
N GLU A 43 -4.45 7.92 -8.00
CA GLU A 43 -3.72 9.11 -7.52
C GLU A 43 -2.37 9.26 -8.22
N LEU A 44 -1.60 8.17 -8.32
CA LEU A 44 -0.30 8.17 -8.99
C LEU A 44 -0.42 8.55 -10.48
N ASN A 45 -1.52 8.17 -11.14
CA ASN A 45 -1.78 8.52 -12.54
C ASN A 45 -2.28 9.96 -12.70
N GLU A 46 -3.08 10.46 -11.74
CA GLU A 46 -3.63 11.81 -11.75
C GLU A 46 -2.54 12.86 -11.55
N PHE A 47 -1.58 12.58 -10.66
CA PHE A 47 -0.46 13.47 -10.32
C PHE A 47 0.87 12.97 -10.88
N ASP A 48 0.84 12.32 -12.04
CA ASP A 48 2.00 11.67 -12.67
C ASP A 48 3.19 12.65 -12.82
N SER A 49 2.92 13.90 -13.23
CA SER A 49 3.97 14.90 -13.47
C SER A 49 4.68 15.33 -12.18
N GLU A 50 3.92 15.46 -11.10
CA GLU A 50 4.34 15.89 -9.77
C GLU A 50 5.17 14.80 -9.12
N TYR A 51 4.67 13.55 -9.14
CA TYR A 51 5.40 12.41 -8.63
C TYR A 51 6.69 12.14 -9.43
N HIS A 52 6.68 12.32 -10.76
CA HIS A 52 7.89 12.26 -11.57
C HIS A 52 8.91 13.34 -11.19
N LYS A 53 8.46 14.57 -10.92
CA LYS A 53 9.34 15.67 -10.51
C LYS A 53 9.95 15.43 -9.12
N LEU A 54 9.19 14.87 -8.19
CA LEU A 54 9.61 14.63 -6.80
C LEU A 54 10.54 13.44 -6.67
N PHE A 55 10.21 12.32 -7.32
CA PHE A 55 10.86 11.03 -7.09
C PHE A 55 11.68 10.54 -8.28
N GLY A 56 11.53 11.16 -9.45
CA GLY A 56 12.15 10.70 -10.69
C GLY A 56 11.47 9.47 -11.29
N LYS A 57 11.77 9.20 -12.56
CA LYS A 57 11.14 8.13 -13.36
C LYS A 57 11.32 6.73 -12.78
N ASN A 58 12.47 6.45 -12.18
CA ASN A 58 12.77 5.11 -11.66
C ASN A 58 11.94 4.78 -10.43
N VAL A 59 11.87 5.69 -9.46
CA VAL A 59 11.06 5.52 -8.25
C VAL A 59 9.58 5.52 -8.60
N PHE A 60 9.15 6.39 -9.52
CA PHE A 60 7.79 6.39 -10.01
C PHE A 60 7.36 5.05 -10.60
N LYS A 61 8.17 4.49 -11.51
CA LYS A 61 7.92 3.17 -12.10
C LYS A 61 7.86 2.08 -11.02
N PHE A 62 8.79 2.11 -10.08
CA PHE A 62 8.84 1.16 -8.96
C PHE A 62 7.58 1.23 -8.06
N MET A 63 7.09 2.44 -7.75
CA MET A 63 5.84 2.62 -7.01
C MET A 63 4.64 2.07 -7.80
N ARG A 64 4.54 2.40 -9.09
CA ARG A 64 3.45 1.91 -9.95
C ARG A 64 3.44 0.38 -10.03
N GLU A 65 4.59 -0.24 -10.20
CA GLU A 65 4.72 -1.71 -10.26
C GLU A 65 4.26 -2.38 -8.97
N ARG A 66 4.59 -1.79 -7.80
CA ARG A 66 4.17 -2.33 -6.49
C ARG A 66 2.68 -2.34 -6.31
N LEU A 67 1.95 -1.37 -6.89
CA LEU A 67 0.49 -1.27 -6.79
C LEU A 67 -0.25 -2.31 -7.65
N GLN A 68 0.41 -2.88 -8.67
CA GLN A 68 -0.18 -3.86 -9.59
C GLN A 68 -0.22 -5.27 -8.97
N HIS A 69 -1.17 -5.49 -8.07
CA HIS A 69 -1.51 -6.78 -7.46
C HIS A 69 -2.92 -6.72 -6.87
N ASP A 70 -3.81 -7.66 -7.18
CA ASP A 70 -5.23 -7.58 -6.77
C ASP A 70 -5.77 -8.87 -6.15
N LYS A 71 -5.00 -9.97 -6.13
CA LYS A 71 -5.47 -11.27 -5.64
C LYS A 71 -4.40 -12.05 -4.88
N GLY A 72 -4.82 -12.72 -3.81
CA GLY A 72 -3.95 -13.60 -3.01
C GLY A 72 -2.82 -12.86 -2.27
N GLY A 73 -1.92 -13.64 -1.67
CA GLY A 73 -0.76 -13.10 -0.97
C GLY A 73 0.20 -12.38 -1.94
N ALA A 74 0.67 -11.21 -1.55
CA ALA A 74 1.53 -10.39 -2.40
C ALA A 74 2.99 -10.83 -2.31
N PRO A 75 3.70 -11.00 -3.45
CA PRO A 75 5.14 -11.24 -3.45
C PRO A 75 5.91 -9.99 -3.00
N VAL A 76 7.17 -10.17 -2.61
CA VAL A 76 8.01 -9.14 -1.96
C VAL A 76 8.17 -7.87 -2.81
N ASP A 77 8.23 -8.02 -4.13
CA ASP A 77 8.29 -6.93 -5.10
C ASP A 77 6.98 -6.12 -5.19
N LYS A 78 5.89 -6.60 -4.59
CA LYS A 78 4.58 -5.94 -4.49
C LYS A 78 4.24 -5.44 -3.08
N TRP A 79 5.15 -5.58 -2.14
CA TRP A 79 4.98 -5.06 -0.78
C TRP A 79 5.00 -3.53 -0.78
N MET A 80 4.44 -2.92 0.24
CA MET A 80 4.62 -1.49 0.48
C MET A 80 6.05 -1.23 0.96
N SER A 81 6.69 -0.18 0.43
CA SER A 81 8.02 0.26 0.84
C SER A 81 7.98 1.74 1.16
N MET A 82 8.50 2.12 2.33
CA MET A 82 8.76 3.52 2.65
C MET A 82 10.14 3.91 2.14
N PRO A 83 10.35 5.15 1.67
CA PRO A 83 11.69 5.66 1.40
C PRO A 83 12.55 5.49 2.67
N THR A 84 13.77 5.01 2.51
CA THR A 84 14.75 5.10 3.60
C THR A 84 15.25 6.53 3.64
N THR A 85 15.14 7.15 4.81
CA THR A 85 15.64 8.51 5.10
C THR A 85 17.15 8.52 5.21
#